data_AF-A0A355GHN5-F1
#
_entry.id   AF-A0A355GHN5-F1
#
_cell.length_a   1.000
_cell.length_b   1.000
_cell.length_c   1.000
_cell.angle_alpha   90.00
_cell.angle_beta   90.00
_cell.angle_gamma   90.00
#
_symmetry.space_group_name_H-M   'P 1'
#
loop_
_entity.id
_entity.type
_entity.pdbx_description
1 polymer ?
#
loop_
_entity_poly.entity_id
_entity_poly.type
_entity_poly.pdbx_seq_one_letter_code
_entity_poly.pdbx_strand_id
1 'polypeptide(L)'
;MHRLMLPAVLLLSLFTTSVSAQTVKTIAGTGKVGHTGDGGPAVEAQVGEPYGLSLGPDGALYVCEIKSHVIRRIDEKTGKISTVAGTGKKGYSGDTGAALEAELNEPYEVRFDKAGNMYFVEM
;
A
#
# COMPACT_ATOMS: atom_id res chain seq x y z
N MET A 1 -17.97 73.72 20.76
CA MET A 1 -18.34 72.33 21.12
C MET A 1 -18.85 71.65 19.85
N HIS A 2 -17.97 71.20 18.95
CA HIS A 2 -17.50 69.82 18.84
C HIS A 2 -18.63 68.78 18.79
N ARG A 3 -18.88 68.22 17.60
CA ARG A 3 -18.71 66.78 17.38
C ARG A 3 -18.65 66.43 15.89
N LEU A 4 -17.46 65.96 15.53
CA LEU A 4 -17.02 65.30 14.32
C LEU A 4 -17.77 63.96 14.17
N MET A 5 -18.27 63.62 12.97
CA MET A 5 -18.64 62.24 12.63
C MET A 5 -17.79 61.76 11.45
N LEU A 6 -16.97 60.73 11.71
CA LEU A 6 -16.19 59.99 10.72
C LEU A 6 -17.08 59.01 9.93
N PRO A 7 -16.74 58.67 8.67
CA PRO A 7 -17.47 57.68 7.89
C PRO A 7 -17.13 56.25 8.32
N ALA A 8 -18.14 55.37 8.32
CA ALA A 8 -18.00 53.96 8.64
C ALA A 8 -17.23 53.23 7.54
N VAL A 9 -16.06 52.69 7.87
CA VAL A 9 -15.31 51.76 7.01
C VAL A 9 -15.82 50.35 7.29
N LEU A 10 -16.52 49.77 6.31
CA LEU A 10 -16.95 48.38 6.32
C LEU A 10 -15.72 47.48 6.04
N LEU A 11 -15.24 46.75 7.06
CA LEU A 11 -14.16 45.79 6.90
C LEU A 11 -14.75 44.45 6.45
N LEU A 12 -14.53 44.08 5.18
CA LEU A 12 -14.90 42.76 4.66
C LEU A 12 -13.79 41.76 5.04
N SER A 13 -14.04 40.88 6.00
CA SER A 13 -13.11 39.80 6.33
C SER A 13 -13.20 38.70 5.27
N LEU A 14 -12.17 38.58 4.42
CA LEU A 14 -11.98 37.40 3.58
C LEU A 14 -11.63 36.21 4.49
N PHE A 15 -12.52 35.24 4.60
CA PHE A 15 -12.17 33.92 5.12
C PHE A 15 -11.52 33.12 4.00
N THR A 16 -10.21 32.90 4.10
CA THR A 16 -9.51 31.94 3.25
C THR A 16 -9.67 30.57 3.88
N THR A 17 -10.46 29.69 3.26
CA THR A 17 -10.40 28.26 3.59
C THR A 17 -9.06 27.75 3.07
N SER A 18 -8.14 27.41 3.96
CA SER A 18 -6.91 26.72 3.58
C SER A 18 -7.29 25.35 3.01
N VAL A 19 -7.10 25.17 1.70
CA VAL A 19 -7.06 23.84 1.11
C VAL A 19 -5.70 23.25 1.52
N SER A 20 -5.73 22.22 2.36
CA SER A 20 -4.56 21.38 2.59
C SER A 20 -4.38 20.49 1.36
N ALA A 21 -3.25 20.61 0.68
CA ALA A 21 -2.89 19.70 -0.40
C ALA A 21 -2.68 18.28 0.17
N GLN A 22 -3.25 17.27 -0.49
CA GLN A 22 -2.96 15.88 -0.17
C GLN A 22 -1.52 15.56 -0.57
N THR A 23 -0.82 14.77 0.25
CA THR A 23 0.56 14.34 -0.03
C THR A 23 0.56 12.92 -0.59
N VAL A 24 1.43 12.67 -1.56
CA VAL A 24 1.74 11.32 -2.06
C VAL A 24 3.05 10.89 -1.44
N LYS A 25 3.11 9.65 -0.92
CA LYS A 25 4.31 9.06 -0.32
C LYS A 25 4.54 7.67 -0.89
N THR A 26 5.78 7.40 -1.31
CA THR A 26 6.22 6.04 -1.60
C THR A 26 6.39 5.27 -0.29
N ILE A 27 5.64 4.19 -0.12
CA ILE A 27 5.72 3.31 1.07
C ILE A 27 6.51 2.03 0.81
N ALA A 28 6.67 1.64 -0.45
CA ALA A 28 7.47 0.50 -0.88
C ALA A 28 7.99 0.68 -2.30
N GLY A 29 9.12 0.05 -2.61
CA GLY A 29 9.70 0.04 -3.94
C GLY A 29 10.80 1.09 -4.17
N THR A 30 11.79 0.70 -4.96
CA THR A 30 12.91 1.55 -5.42
C THR A 30 12.76 2.07 -6.84
N GLY A 31 11.68 1.68 -7.54
CA GLY A 31 11.48 1.95 -8.97
C GLY A 31 12.23 1.00 -9.91
N LYS A 32 13.00 0.03 -9.38
CA LYS A 32 13.60 -1.07 -10.16
C LYS A 32 12.77 -2.34 -9.98
N VAL A 33 12.44 -2.99 -11.09
CA VAL A 33 11.78 -4.31 -11.08
C VAL A 33 12.70 -5.34 -10.45
N GLY A 34 12.17 -6.17 -9.56
CA GLY A 34 12.89 -7.26 -8.91
C GLY A 34 12.13 -7.75 -7.67
N HIS A 35 12.69 -8.73 -6.98
CA HIS A 35 12.14 -9.30 -5.75
C HIS A 35 13.24 -9.36 -4.68
N THR A 36 13.28 -8.36 -3.80
CA THR A 36 14.29 -8.28 -2.72
C THR A 36 13.70 -7.69 -1.44
N GLY A 37 14.51 -7.62 -0.38
CA GLY A 37 14.23 -6.77 0.78
C GLY A 37 13.36 -7.39 1.87
N ASP A 38 13.06 -8.69 1.82
CA ASP A 38 12.31 -9.37 2.88
C ASP A 38 12.98 -9.18 4.26
N GLY A 39 12.16 -8.76 5.23
CA GLY A 39 12.58 -8.41 6.58
C GLY A 39 13.17 -6.99 6.75
N GLY A 40 13.49 -6.32 5.63
CA GLY A 40 14.07 -4.98 5.58
C GLY A 40 13.05 -3.86 5.30
N PRO A 41 13.52 -2.60 5.15
CA PRO A 41 12.67 -1.46 4.83
C PRO A 41 11.98 -1.62 3.47
N ALA A 42 10.67 -1.46 3.43
CA ALA A 42 9.87 -1.63 2.22
C ALA A 42 10.27 -0.65 1.11
N VAL A 43 10.69 0.57 1.47
CA VAL A 43 11.14 1.61 0.54
C VAL A 43 12.49 1.30 -0.14
N GLU A 44 13.24 0.32 0.38
CA GLU A 44 14.51 -0.14 -0.18
C GLU A 44 14.37 -1.45 -0.98
N ALA A 45 13.20 -2.09 -0.91
CA ALA A 45 12.92 -3.32 -1.63
C ALA A 45 12.70 -3.07 -3.13
N GLN A 46 13.15 -4.01 -3.96
CA GLN A 46 12.66 -4.14 -5.32
C GLN A 46 11.32 -4.88 -5.30
N VAL A 47 10.37 -4.37 -6.07
CA VAL A 47 8.99 -4.87 -6.17
C VAL A 47 8.71 -5.15 -7.64
N GLY A 48 8.32 -6.39 -7.95
CA GLY A 48 8.12 -6.89 -9.31
C GLY A 48 6.69 -6.74 -9.79
N GLU A 49 6.41 -5.59 -10.43
CA GLU A 49 5.11 -5.27 -11.04
C GLU A 49 3.95 -5.47 -10.05
N PRO A 50 3.79 -4.59 -9.03
CA PRO A 50 2.69 -4.70 -8.09
C PRO A 50 1.34 -4.45 -8.78
N TYR A 51 0.33 -5.27 -8.50
CA TYR A 51 -1.00 -5.21 -9.12
C TYR A 51 -2.11 -5.01 -8.09
N GLY A 52 -2.83 -6.06 -7.71
CA GLY A 52 -3.88 -6.00 -6.71
C GLY A 52 -3.30 -5.82 -5.31
N LEU A 53 -4.04 -5.04 -4.50
CA LEU A 53 -3.68 -4.78 -3.12
C LEU A 53 -4.93 -4.71 -2.23
N SER A 54 -4.75 -5.06 -0.95
CA SER A 54 -5.79 -4.90 0.06
C SER A 54 -5.18 -4.71 1.43
N LEU A 55 -5.90 -4.03 2.33
CA LEU A 55 -5.53 -4.01 3.73
C LEU A 55 -5.93 -5.34 4.38
N GLY A 56 -5.00 -5.96 5.08
CA GLY A 56 -5.25 -7.14 5.89
C GLY A 56 -5.92 -6.81 7.22
N PRO A 57 -6.40 -7.84 7.94
CA PRO A 57 -7.00 -7.68 9.27
C PRO A 57 -6.03 -7.16 10.33
N ASP A 58 -4.72 -7.28 10.10
CA ASP A 58 -3.66 -6.74 10.94
C ASP A 58 -3.34 -5.26 10.63
N GLY A 59 -3.99 -4.68 9.62
CA GLY A 59 -3.77 -3.33 9.12
C GLY A 59 -2.54 -3.17 8.22
N ALA A 60 -1.87 -4.26 7.83
CA ALA A 60 -0.80 -4.23 6.85
C ALA A 60 -1.37 -4.21 5.43
N LEU A 61 -0.58 -3.72 4.46
CA LEU A 61 -0.94 -3.78 3.05
C LEU A 61 -0.44 -5.09 2.45
N TYR A 62 -1.32 -5.84 1.78
CA TYR A 62 -0.99 -7.05 1.05
C TYR A 62 -1.01 -6.73 -0.44
N VAL A 63 0.05 -7.07 -1.16
CA VAL A 63 0.27 -6.68 -2.55
C VAL A 63 0.68 -7.90 -3.36
N CYS A 64 0.02 -8.14 -4.48
CA CYS A 64 0.43 -9.14 -5.44
C CYS A 64 1.55 -8.58 -6.33
N GLU A 65 2.68 -9.27 -6.41
CA GLU A 65 3.74 -9.00 -7.40
C GLU A 65 3.63 -10.00 -8.54
N ILE A 66 3.01 -9.58 -9.66
CA ILE A 66 2.73 -10.50 -10.76
C ILE A 66 4.01 -11.04 -11.37
N LYS A 67 5.06 -10.20 -11.47
CA LYS A 67 6.32 -10.57 -12.12
C LYS A 67 7.20 -11.44 -11.22
N SER A 68 7.06 -11.27 -9.91
CA SER A 68 7.77 -12.06 -8.92
C SER A 68 6.98 -13.28 -8.47
N HIS A 69 5.74 -13.49 -8.90
CA HIS A 69 4.92 -14.65 -8.53
C HIS A 69 4.78 -14.86 -7.01
N VAL A 70 4.59 -13.75 -6.29
CA VAL A 70 4.46 -13.74 -4.82
C VAL A 70 3.39 -12.74 -4.36
N ILE A 71 2.92 -12.94 -3.14
CA ILE A 71 2.15 -11.96 -2.39
C ILE A 71 3.05 -11.42 -1.28
N ARG A 72 3.22 -10.09 -1.22
CA ARG A 72 3.97 -9.39 -0.19
C ARG A 72 3.03 -8.80 0.85
N ARG A 73 3.52 -8.70 2.08
CA ARG A 73 2.94 -7.93 3.18
C ARG A 73 3.86 -6.76 3.49
N ILE A 74 3.30 -5.56 3.56
CA ILE A 74 3.97 -4.31 3.91
C ILE A 74 3.35 -3.79 5.21
N ASP A 75 4.14 -3.79 6.26
CA ASP A 75 3.75 -3.29 7.56
C ASP A 75 4.05 -1.80 7.66
N GLU A 76 3.04 -0.94 7.54
CA GLU A 76 3.25 0.51 7.57
C GLU A 76 3.75 1.03 8.93
N LYS A 77 3.47 0.33 10.03
CA LYS A 77 3.90 0.73 11.38
C LYS A 77 5.41 0.57 11.55
N THR A 78 5.95 -0.53 11.03
CA THR A 78 7.38 -0.84 11.10
C THR A 78 8.16 -0.43 9.85
N GLY A 79 7.45 -0.14 8.75
CA GLY A 79 8.03 0.14 7.45
C GLY A 79 8.67 -1.09 6.78
N LYS A 80 8.31 -2.32 7.19
CA LYS A 80 8.94 -3.55 6.71
C LYS A 80 8.12 -4.27 5.64
N ILE A 81 8.81 -4.96 4.73
CA ILE A 81 8.19 -5.85 3.74
C ILE A 81 8.59 -7.30 3.98
N SER A 82 7.69 -8.23 3.69
CA SER A 82 7.94 -9.67 3.74
C SER A 82 7.08 -10.42 2.72
N THR A 83 7.56 -11.53 2.19
CA THR A 83 6.73 -12.48 1.42
C THR A 83 5.82 -13.27 2.34
N VAL A 84 4.57 -13.48 1.94
CA VAL A 84 3.57 -14.27 2.70
C VAL A 84 3.00 -15.45 1.92
N ALA A 85 3.12 -15.45 0.59
CA ALA A 85 2.81 -16.58 -0.27
C ALA A 85 3.63 -16.52 -1.56
N GLY A 86 3.97 -17.68 -2.11
CA GLY A 86 4.74 -17.82 -3.34
C GLY A 86 6.23 -18.06 -3.10
N THR A 87 6.82 -18.92 -3.93
CA THR A 87 8.26 -19.24 -3.94
C THR A 87 9.10 -18.30 -4.81
N GLY A 88 8.46 -17.42 -5.59
CA GLY A 88 9.14 -16.63 -6.62
C GLY A 88 9.17 -17.29 -8.00
N LYS A 89 8.76 -18.56 -8.10
CA LYS A 89 8.73 -19.31 -9.36
C LYS A 89 7.31 -19.42 -9.89
N LYS A 90 7.14 -19.12 -11.18
CA LYS A 90 5.89 -19.33 -11.92
C LYS A 90 5.51 -20.81 -11.92
N GLY A 91 4.31 -21.14 -11.45
CA GLY A 91 3.80 -22.51 -11.48
C GLY A 91 2.44 -22.66 -10.81
N TYR A 92 2.03 -23.92 -10.60
CA TYR A 92 0.84 -24.30 -9.84
C TYR A 92 1.20 -25.54 -9.01
N SER A 93 1.54 -25.33 -7.74
CA SER A 93 1.86 -26.40 -6.80
C SER A 93 1.77 -25.92 -5.35
N GLY A 94 1.81 -26.84 -4.39
CA GLY A 94 1.83 -26.52 -2.96
C GLY A 94 0.46 -26.40 -2.30
N ASP A 95 -0.62 -26.73 -3.01
CA ASP A 95 -1.98 -26.83 -2.46
C ASP A 95 -1.99 -27.65 -1.17
N THR A 96 -2.77 -27.19 -0.19
CA THR A 96 -2.87 -27.76 1.17
C THR A 96 -1.58 -27.70 2.02
N GLY A 97 -0.48 -27.17 1.46
CA GLY A 97 0.80 -27.00 2.12
C GLY A 97 1.04 -25.60 2.69
N ALA A 98 2.30 -25.29 3.00
CA ALA A 98 2.70 -23.97 3.47
C ALA A 98 2.68 -22.95 2.33
N ALA A 99 2.09 -21.77 2.56
CA ALA A 99 1.91 -20.75 1.52
C ALA A 99 3.23 -20.25 0.88
N LEU A 100 4.33 -20.25 1.64
CA LEU A 100 5.67 -19.86 1.14
C LEU A 100 6.29 -20.90 0.21
N GLU A 101 5.79 -22.14 0.20
CA GLU A 101 6.27 -23.22 -0.66
C GLU A 101 5.39 -23.41 -1.90
N ALA A 102 4.32 -22.62 -2.04
CA ALA A 102 3.44 -22.67 -3.22
C ALA A 102 4.11 -22.00 -4.43
N GLU A 103 4.08 -22.64 -5.59
CA GLU A 103 4.39 -21.96 -6.85
C GLU A 103 3.12 -21.28 -7.33
N LEU A 104 3.16 -19.96 -7.47
CA LEU A 104 2.05 -19.14 -7.98
C LEU A 104 2.30 -18.75 -9.43
N ASN A 105 1.24 -18.41 -10.15
CA ASN A 105 1.31 -17.93 -11.52
C ASN A 105 0.60 -16.59 -11.67
N GLU A 106 1.38 -15.50 -11.62
CA GLU A 106 0.90 -14.13 -11.85
C GLU A 106 -0.31 -13.76 -10.97
N PRO A 107 -0.17 -13.80 -9.63
CA PRO A 107 -1.27 -13.47 -8.72
C PRO A 107 -1.74 -12.04 -8.95
N TYR A 108 -3.05 -11.82 -9.10
CA TYR A 108 -3.58 -10.55 -9.61
C TYR A 108 -4.30 -9.72 -8.56
N GLU A 109 -5.00 -10.37 -7.63
CA GLU A 109 -5.84 -9.70 -6.64
C GLU A 109 -5.89 -10.49 -5.34
N VAL A 110 -6.02 -9.78 -4.21
CA VAL A 110 -6.09 -10.36 -2.86
C VAL A 110 -7.27 -9.78 -2.08
N ARG A 111 -8.00 -10.61 -1.34
CA ARG A 111 -9.10 -10.20 -0.46
C ARG A 111 -9.07 -11.01 0.83
N PHE A 112 -9.56 -10.40 1.90
CA PHE A 112 -9.72 -11.07 3.18
C PHE A 112 -11.20 -11.26 3.49
N ASP A 113 -11.55 -12.39 4.09
CA ASP A 113 -12.85 -12.56 4.72
C ASP A 113 -12.87 -11.98 6.15
N LYS A 114 -14.02 -12.10 6.82
CA LYS A 114 -14.18 -11.61 8.21
C LYS A 114 -13.38 -12.42 9.25
N ALA A 115 -13.01 -13.65 8.93
CA ALA A 115 -12.19 -14.49 9.81
C ALA A 115 -10.69 -14.22 9.63
N GLY A 116 -10.31 -13.43 8.62
CA GLY A 116 -8.94 -13.11 8.28
C GLY A 116 -8.29 -14.11 7.31
N ASN A 117 -9.06 -15.00 6.69
CA ASN A 117 -8.54 -15.86 5.63
C ASN A 117 -8.26 -15.02 4.39
N MET A 118 -7.08 -15.22 3.80
CA MET A 118 -6.66 -14.56 2.57
C MET A 118 -7.06 -15.39 1.36
N TYR A 119 -7.80 -14.79 0.45
CA TYR A 119 -8.13 -15.33 -0.86
C TYR A 119 -7.40 -14.52 -1.91
N PHE A 120 -6.85 -15.19 -2.91
CA PHE A 120 -6.25 -14.53 -4.06
C PHE A 120 -6.63 -15.27 -5.33
N VAL A 121 -6.49 -14.57 -6.45
CA VAL A 121 -6.65 -15.16 -7.79
C VAL A 121 -5.34 -15.06 -8.54
N GLU A 122 -5.06 -16.09 -9.33
CA GLU A 122 -3.88 -16.23 -10.17
C GLU A 122 -4.29 -16.80 -11.55
N MET A 123 -3.37 -16.84 -12.50
CA MET A 123 -3.62 -17.17 -13.91
C MET A 123 -2.96 -18.47 -14.36
#